data_AF-A0AAT9H8N6-F1
#
_entry.id   AF-A0AAT9H8N6-F1
#
_cell.length_a   1.000
_cell.length_b   1.000
_cell.length_c   1.000
_cell.angle_alpha   90.00
_cell.angle_beta   90.00
_cell.angle_gamma   90.00
#
_symmetry.space_group_name_H-M   'P 1'
#
loop_
_entity.id
_entity.type
_entity.pdbx_description
1 polymer ?
#
loop_
_entity_poly.entity_id
_entity_poly.type
_entity_poly.pdbx_seq_one_letter_code
_entity_poly.pdbx_strand_id
1 'polypeptide(L)'
;MAAELTAHELIARHRPTLDQALEAIRTRAYWSPHPEHPKAYGENGSLDMAAGKAAFEALHGTRLDLGQPGTDGWVDGETSPYGIEPGVSYPHADLDELLPAMRAGMRSWRDAGAETRAVVCLEILKRISDRTMEFAQAVMHTSGQAFMMAFQAGGPHAQDRGMEAVAYAYAEQVRTPGTAEWTKPQGKRDPLALTKRFTPVPRGIALVIGCNTFPTWNGYPGLFASLATGNAVLVKPHPARCCRSR
;
A
#
# COMPACT_ATOMS: atom_id res chain seq x y z
N MET A 1 0.22 -23.73 1.49
CA MET A 1 0.89 -22.46 1.14
C MET A 1 0.51 -22.12 -0.29
N ALA A 2 -0.04 -20.93 -0.55
CA ALA A 2 -0.23 -20.48 -1.93
C ALA A 2 1.15 -20.43 -2.61
N ALA A 3 1.25 -20.80 -3.89
CA ALA A 3 2.50 -20.70 -4.63
C ALA A 3 3.02 -19.26 -4.58
N GLU A 4 4.32 -19.09 -4.28
CA GLU A 4 4.95 -17.77 -4.27
C GLU A 4 4.96 -17.21 -5.70
N LEU A 5 4.34 -16.03 -5.87
CA LEU A 5 4.30 -15.36 -7.17
C LEU A 5 5.67 -14.76 -7.49
N THR A 6 6.20 -15.09 -8.65
CA THR A 6 7.44 -14.50 -9.17
C THR A 6 7.21 -13.07 -9.65
N ALA A 7 8.30 -12.28 -9.74
CA ALA A 7 8.23 -10.93 -10.30
C ALA A 7 7.69 -10.93 -11.75
N HIS A 8 8.04 -11.95 -12.55
CA HIS A 8 7.55 -12.10 -13.91
C HIS A 8 6.03 -12.30 -13.98
N GLU A 9 5.47 -13.14 -13.11
CA GLU A 9 4.03 -13.37 -13.04
C GLU A 9 3.26 -12.15 -12.54
N LEU A 10 3.81 -11.43 -11.56
CA LEU A 10 3.22 -10.18 -11.07
C LEU A 10 3.21 -9.10 -12.16
N ILE A 11 4.30 -8.98 -12.94
CA ILE A 11 4.36 -8.06 -14.08
C ILE A 11 3.30 -8.45 -15.10
N ALA A 12 3.28 -9.72 -15.53
CA ALA A 12 2.30 -10.19 -16.52
C ALA A 12 0.85 -9.93 -16.08
N ARG A 13 0.55 -10.12 -14.80
CA ARG A 13 -0.79 -9.91 -14.22
C ARG A 13 -1.19 -8.44 -14.17
N HIS A 14 -0.30 -7.57 -13.70
CA HIS A 14 -0.67 -6.19 -13.32
C HIS A 14 -0.26 -5.14 -14.34
N ARG A 15 0.54 -5.50 -15.36
CA ARG A 15 0.98 -4.56 -16.39
C ARG A 15 -0.18 -3.88 -17.13
N PRO A 16 -1.24 -4.58 -17.56
CA PRO A 16 -2.37 -3.92 -18.23
C PRO A 16 -3.04 -2.85 -17.35
N THR A 17 -3.22 -3.13 -16.05
CA THR A 17 -3.78 -2.17 -15.09
C THR A 17 -2.85 -0.99 -14.86
N LEU A 18 -1.53 -1.23 -14.76
CA LEU A 18 -0.54 -0.16 -14.61
C LEU A 18 -0.52 0.75 -15.84
N ASP A 19 -0.51 0.19 -17.06
CA ASP A 19 -0.53 0.98 -18.30
C ASP A 19 -1.81 1.84 -18.39
N GLN A 20 -2.96 1.28 -18.01
CA GLN A 20 -4.22 2.04 -17.97
C GLN A 20 -4.18 3.15 -16.90
N ALA A 21 -3.57 2.90 -15.74
CA ALA A 21 -3.39 3.92 -14.70
C ALA A 21 -2.48 5.06 -15.18
N LEU A 22 -1.39 4.74 -15.88
CA LEU A 22 -0.49 5.72 -16.48
C LEU A 22 -1.21 6.59 -17.52
N GLU A 23 -2.08 5.99 -18.33
CA GLU A 23 -2.90 6.73 -19.28
C GLU A 23 -3.93 7.63 -18.58
N ALA A 24 -4.57 7.13 -17.51
CA ALA A 24 -5.54 7.89 -16.74
C ALA A 24 -4.91 9.11 -16.05
N ILE A 25 -3.73 8.99 -15.44
CA ILE A 25 -3.05 10.14 -14.82
C ILE A 25 -2.60 11.18 -15.86
N ARG A 26 -2.32 10.74 -17.09
CA ARG A 26 -1.92 11.60 -18.21
C ARG A 26 -3.10 12.37 -18.80
N THR A 27 -4.21 11.67 -19.04
CA THR A 27 -5.39 12.21 -19.74
C THR A 27 -6.41 12.86 -18.81
N ARG A 28 -6.42 12.46 -17.54
CA ARG A 28 -7.43 12.85 -16.52
C ARG A 28 -8.84 12.38 -16.88
N ALA A 29 -8.97 11.39 -17.77
CA ALA A 29 -10.24 10.76 -18.07
C ALA A 29 -10.76 9.99 -16.86
N TYR A 30 -12.08 9.82 -16.77
CA TYR A 30 -12.68 8.97 -15.75
C TYR A 30 -12.24 7.52 -15.94
N TRP A 31 -11.63 6.96 -14.91
CA TRP A 31 -11.27 5.55 -14.83
C TRP A 31 -11.11 5.14 -13.37
N SER A 32 -11.66 3.98 -13.00
CA SER A 32 -11.45 3.35 -11.70
C SER A 32 -11.38 1.84 -11.91
N PRO A 33 -10.30 1.15 -11.47
CA PRO A 33 -10.22 -0.31 -11.51
C PRO A 33 -10.98 -0.98 -10.36
N HIS A 34 -11.47 -0.21 -9.38
CA HIS A 34 -12.13 -0.74 -8.17
C HIS A 34 -13.62 -0.35 -8.17
N PRO A 35 -14.56 -1.30 -8.36
CA PRO A 35 -15.98 -0.98 -8.43
C PRO A 35 -16.52 -0.31 -7.16
N GLU A 36 -17.17 0.84 -7.28
CA GLU A 36 -17.72 1.59 -6.14
C GLU A 36 -19.15 1.17 -5.73
N HIS A 37 -19.66 0.07 -6.29
CA HIS A 37 -20.98 -0.47 -5.96
C HIS A 37 -20.86 -1.85 -5.30
N PRO A 38 -21.47 -2.10 -4.12
CA PRO A 38 -21.30 -3.35 -3.37
C PRO A 38 -21.62 -4.64 -4.13
N LYS A 39 -22.60 -4.60 -5.04
CA LYS A 39 -23.00 -5.75 -5.88
C LYS A 39 -21.91 -6.26 -6.83
N ALA A 40 -20.82 -5.52 -7.02
CA ALA A 40 -19.69 -5.98 -7.82
C ALA A 40 -18.77 -6.97 -7.09
N TYR A 41 -19.03 -7.24 -5.80
CA TYR A 41 -18.24 -8.12 -4.94
C TYR A 41 -19.04 -9.37 -4.56
N GLY A 42 -18.32 -10.44 -4.19
CA GLY A 42 -18.89 -11.76 -3.89
C GLY A 42 -18.56 -12.84 -4.93
N GLU A 43 -17.88 -12.45 -6.00
CA GLU A 43 -17.38 -13.35 -7.04
C GLU A 43 -15.86 -13.22 -7.18
N ASN A 44 -15.23 -14.15 -7.91
CA ASN A 44 -13.81 -14.10 -8.29
C ASN A 44 -12.83 -13.95 -7.10
N GLY A 45 -13.18 -14.55 -5.96
CA GLY A 45 -12.36 -14.53 -4.74
C GLY A 45 -12.55 -13.28 -3.85
N SER A 46 -13.41 -12.34 -4.24
CA SER A 46 -13.80 -11.21 -3.39
C SER A 46 -14.89 -11.61 -2.39
N LEU A 47 -14.86 -11.00 -1.21
CA LEU A 47 -15.90 -11.21 -0.19
C LEU A 47 -17.17 -10.45 -0.55
N ASP A 48 -18.32 -11.10 -0.44
CA ASP A 48 -19.60 -10.39 -0.43
C ASP A 48 -19.81 -9.65 0.92
N MET A 49 -20.92 -8.93 1.06
CA MET A 49 -21.20 -8.16 2.27
C MET A 49 -21.31 -9.04 3.53
N ALA A 50 -21.87 -10.25 3.42
CA ALA A 50 -22.08 -11.14 4.56
C ALA A 50 -20.75 -11.77 5.00
N ALA A 51 -19.95 -12.25 4.03
CA ALA A 51 -18.63 -12.79 4.26
C ALA A 51 -17.66 -11.73 4.79
N GLY A 52 -17.73 -10.49 4.29
CA GLY A 52 -16.93 -9.37 4.81
C GLY A 52 -17.28 -9.01 6.25
N LYS A 53 -18.58 -9.02 6.60
CA LYS A 53 -19.04 -8.84 7.99
C LYS A 53 -18.55 -9.97 8.89
N ALA A 54 -18.68 -11.22 8.46
CA ALA A 54 -18.19 -12.37 9.21
C ALA A 54 -16.66 -12.33 9.41
N ALA A 55 -15.90 -11.93 8.39
CA ALA A 55 -14.46 -11.77 8.49
C ALA A 55 -14.05 -10.69 9.50
N PHE A 56 -14.75 -9.56 9.52
CA PHE A 56 -14.54 -8.52 10.53
C PHE A 56 -14.89 -9.01 11.94
N GLU A 57 -16.04 -9.66 12.11
CA GLU A 57 -16.47 -10.20 13.41
C GLU A 57 -15.53 -11.28 13.95
N ALA A 58 -14.89 -12.05 13.06
CA ALA A 58 -13.89 -13.04 13.43
C ALA A 58 -12.62 -12.44 14.06
N LEU A 59 -12.37 -11.13 13.88
CA LEU A 59 -11.27 -10.42 14.54
C LEU A 59 -11.61 -10.06 16.00
N HIS A 60 -12.88 -10.08 16.40
CA HIS A 60 -13.27 -9.62 17.72
C HIS A 60 -12.63 -10.44 18.85
N GLY A 61 -12.08 -9.76 19.85
CA GLY A 61 -11.40 -10.37 20.99
C GLY A 61 -10.09 -11.09 20.63
N THR A 62 -9.60 -10.94 19.39
CA THR A 62 -8.36 -11.60 18.94
C THR A 62 -7.13 -10.70 19.11
N ARG A 63 -5.97 -11.36 19.06
CA ARG A 63 -4.67 -10.71 18.88
C ARG A 63 -4.33 -10.72 17.40
N LEU A 64 -4.25 -9.55 16.79
CA LEU A 64 -3.80 -9.41 15.41
C LEU A 64 -2.27 -9.42 15.41
N ASP A 65 -1.69 -10.61 15.37
CA ASP A 65 -0.24 -10.81 15.29
C ASP A 65 0.27 -10.47 13.88
N LEU A 66 1.17 -9.49 13.80
CA LEU A 66 1.77 -9.04 12.55
C LEU A 66 3.04 -9.83 12.19
N GLY A 67 3.56 -10.68 13.10
CA GLY A 67 4.82 -11.39 12.91
C GLY A 67 6.03 -10.45 12.74
N GLN A 68 5.91 -9.21 13.24
CA GLN A 68 6.95 -8.20 13.10
C GLN A 68 8.03 -8.33 14.19
N PRO A 69 9.30 -8.00 13.89
CA PRO A 69 10.36 -7.91 14.89
C PRO A 69 10.05 -6.88 15.99
N GLY A 70 10.59 -7.08 17.19
CA GLY A 70 10.43 -6.14 18.30
C GLY A 70 9.05 -6.14 18.94
N THR A 71 8.34 -7.26 19.01
CA THR A 71 7.08 -7.31 19.78
C THR A 71 7.41 -7.51 21.26
N ASP A 72 7.30 -6.44 22.06
CA ASP A 72 7.60 -6.43 23.50
C ASP A 72 6.33 -6.42 24.39
N GLY A 73 5.15 -6.30 23.77
CA GLY A 73 3.88 -6.25 24.45
C GLY A 73 2.68 -6.25 23.51
N TRP A 74 1.50 -5.96 24.07
CA TRP A 74 0.24 -5.87 23.33
C TRP A 74 -0.52 -4.63 23.77
N VAL A 75 -1.10 -3.91 22.80
CA VAL A 75 -1.89 -2.70 23.00
C VAL A 75 -3.28 -2.85 22.40
N ASP A 76 -4.28 -2.29 23.07
CA ASP A 76 -5.68 -2.27 22.66
C ASP A 76 -6.24 -0.84 22.78
N GLY A 77 -7.57 -0.70 22.79
CA GLY A 77 -8.23 0.57 23.11
C GLY A 77 -8.95 1.25 21.95
N GLU A 78 -9.20 0.52 20.87
CA GLU A 78 -10.20 0.90 19.88
C GLU A 78 -11.62 0.71 20.43
N THR A 79 -12.47 1.71 20.18
CA THR A 79 -13.86 1.75 20.65
C THR A 79 -14.75 2.12 19.48
N SER A 80 -15.87 1.41 19.30
CA SER A 80 -16.74 1.72 18.17
C SER A 80 -17.67 2.89 18.45
N PRO A 81 -17.80 3.87 17.52
CA PRO A 81 -18.84 4.88 17.62
C PRO A 81 -20.28 4.33 17.59
N TYR A 82 -20.44 3.06 17.16
CA TYR A 82 -21.71 2.34 17.15
C TYR A 82 -21.96 1.49 18.41
N GLY A 83 -21.08 1.57 19.42
CA GLY A 83 -21.26 0.91 20.72
C GLY A 83 -20.91 -0.57 20.78
N ILE A 84 -20.30 -1.13 19.72
CA ILE A 84 -19.65 -2.45 19.81
C ILE A 84 -18.25 -2.30 20.44
N GLU A 85 -17.80 -3.35 21.11
CA GLU A 85 -16.45 -3.47 21.68
C GLU A 85 -15.66 -4.50 20.86
N PRO A 86 -14.83 -4.09 19.88
CA PRO A 86 -14.09 -5.03 19.04
C PRO A 86 -13.11 -5.88 19.85
N GLY A 87 -12.49 -5.33 20.89
CA GLY A 87 -11.54 -6.06 21.74
C GLY A 87 -10.30 -6.58 20.99
N VAL A 88 -9.97 -6.00 19.84
CA VAL A 88 -8.76 -6.35 19.08
C VAL A 88 -7.54 -5.79 19.78
N SER A 89 -6.48 -6.59 19.87
CA SER A 89 -5.18 -6.16 20.39
C SER A 89 -4.08 -6.35 19.35
N TYR A 90 -3.11 -5.44 19.36
CA TYR A 90 -2.03 -5.31 18.39
C TYR A 90 -0.67 -5.41 19.09
N PRO A 91 0.38 -5.90 18.42
CA PRO A 91 1.72 -5.92 19.00
C PRO A 91 2.19 -4.49 19.31
N HIS A 92 2.64 -4.26 20.54
CA HIS A 92 3.45 -3.09 20.86
C HIS A 92 4.85 -3.30 20.29
N ALA A 93 5.39 -2.28 19.64
CA ALA A 93 6.65 -2.36 18.92
C ALA A 93 7.77 -1.67 19.69
N ASP A 94 8.82 -2.42 20.01
CA ASP A 94 10.12 -1.88 20.35
C ASP A 94 10.75 -1.27 19.09
N LEU A 95 10.90 0.06 19.10
CA LEU A 95 11.45 0.81 17.97
C LEU A 95 12.94 0.57 17.78
N ASP A 96 13.67 0.21 18.84
CA ASP A 96 15.10 -0.09 18.77
C ASP A 96 15.36 -1.45 18.09
N GLU A 97 14.36 -2.33 18.04
CA GLU A 97 14.39 -3.56 17.25
C GLU A 97 13.74 -3.41 15.86
N LEU A 98 12.57 -2.77 15.79
CA LEU A 98 11.78 -2.67 14.55
C LEU A 98 12.48 -1.82 13.48
N LEU A 99 13.01 -0.64 13.84
CA LEU A 99 13.59 0.27 12.85
C LEU A 99 14.87 -0.30 12.19
N PRO A 100 15.80 -0.94 12.92
CA PRO A 100 16.91 -1.67 12.29
C PRO A 100 16.45 -2.79 11.37
N ALA A 101 15.44 -3.58 11.77
CA ALA A 101 14.91 -4.66 10.93
C ALA A 101 14.30 -4.13 9.63
N MET A 102 13.53 -3.03 9.71
CA MET A 102 13.01 -2.34 8.53
C MET A 102 14.14 -1.86 7.60
N ARG A 103 15.19 -1.22 8.13
CA ARG A 103 16.37 -0.81 7.35
C ARG A 103 17.05 -1.99 6.68
N ALA A 104 17.16 -3.13 7.35
CA ALA A 104 17.76 -4.33 6.80
C ALA A 104 16.94 -4.89 5.62
N GLY A 105 15.60 -4.93 5.77
CA GLY A 105 14.67 -5.40 4.75
C GLY A 105 14.59 -4.50 3.49
N MET A 106 15.02 -3.23 3.60
CA MET A 106 14.99 -2.31 2.46
C MET A 106 15.93 -2.70 1.31
N ARG A 107 17.00 -3.46 1.57
CA ARG A 107 18.02 -3.73 0.53
C ARG A 107 17.45 -4.48 -0.67
N SER A 108 16.82 -5.63 -0.44
CA SER A 108 16.20 -6.40 -1.52
C SER A 108 15.04 -5.64 -2.17
N TRP A 109 14.26 -4.90 -1.38
CA TRP A 109 13.16 -4.09 -1.90
C TRP A 109 13.60 -2.95 -2.81
N ARG A 110 14.68 -2.26 -2.45
CA ARG A 110 15.34 -1.24 -3.28
C ARG A 110 15.84 -1.86 -4.58
N ASP A 111 16.50 -3.01 -4.48
CA ASP A 111 17.19 -3.66 -5.60
C ASP A 111 16.23 -4.36 -6.57
N ALA A 112 14.97 -4.58 -6.18
CA ALA A 112 13.92 -5.12 -7.04
C ALA A 112 13.59 -4.25 -8.27
N GLY A 113 13.91 -2.96 -8.24
CA GLY A 113 13.63 -2.03 -9.34
C GLY A 113 12.20 -1.48 -9.36
N ALA A 114 12.00 -0.40 -10.12
CA ALA A 114 10.76 0.39 -10.07
C ALA A 114 9.52 -0.38 -10.54
N GLU A 115 9.63 -1.16 -11.62
CA GLU A 115 8.50 -1.91 -12.18
C GLU A 115 8.02 -3.00 -11.22
N THR A 116 8.95 -3.82 -10.70
CA THR A 116 8.62 -4.87 -9.73
C THR A 116 7.96 -4.28 -8.48
N ARG A 117 8.46 -3.16 -7.96
CA ARG A 117 7.82 -2.49 -6.82
C ARG A 117 6.41 -2.00 -7.12
N ALA A 118 6.19 -1.41 -8.30
CA ALA A 118 4.88 -0.95 -8.72
C ALA A 118 3.88 -2.10 -8.79
N VAL A 119 4.22 -3.22 -9.45
CA VAL A 119 3.30 -4.35 -9.60
C VAL A 119 3.06 -5.12 -8.30
N VAL A 120 4.02 -5.14 -7.37
CA VAL A 120 3.80 -5.63 -6.01
C VAL A 120 2.80 -4.74 -5.27
N CYS A 121 2.89 -3.42 -5.40
CA CYS A 121 1.89 -2.51 -4.82
C CYS A 121 0.49 -2.74 -5.41
N LEU A 122 0.39 -2.99 -6.72
CA LEU A 122 -0.87 -3.35 -7.39
C LEU A 122 -1.45 -4.68 -6.88
N GLU A 123 -0.61 -5.68 -6.65
CA GLU A 123 -1.03 -6.95 -6.04
C GLU A 123 -1.55 -6.74 -4.61
N ILE A 124 -0.90 -5.90 -3.81
CA ILE A 124 -1.38 -5.53 -2.47
C ILE A 124 -2.76 -4.86 -2.57
N LEU A 125 -2.91 -3.88 -3.47
CA LEU A 125 -4.19 -3.19 -3.70
C LEU A 125 -5.29 -4.15 -4.17
N LYS A 126 -4.96 -5.11 -5.04
CA LYS A 126 -5.91 -6.14 -5.50
C LYS A 126 -6.40 -7.01 -4.33
N ARG A 127 -5.49 -7.47 -3.45
CA ARG A 127 -5.86 -8.28 -2.27
C ARG A 127 -6.69 -7.49 -1.27
N ILE A 128 -6.38 -6.20 -1.08
CA ILE A 128 -7.21 -5.31 -0.27
C ILE A 128 -8.59 -5.13 -0.91
N SER A 129 -8.65 -4.94 -2.23
CA SER A 129 -9.89 -4.84 -3.00
C SER A 129 -10.78 -6.07 -2.80
N ASP A 130 -10.20 -7.28 -2.84
CA ASP A 130 -10.94 -8.53 -2.62
C ASP A 130 -11.53 -8.64 -1.21
N ARG A 131 -10.97 -7.91 -0.24
CA ARG A 131 -11.46 -7.85 1.15
C ARG A 131 -12.17 -6.53 1.48
N THR A 132 -12.57 -5.76 0.47
CA THR A 132 -13.21 -4.43 0.67
C THR A 132 -14.39 -4.47 1.63
N MET A 133 -15.20 -5.53 1.59
CA MET A 133 -16.36 -5.66 2.49
C MET A 133 -15.98 -5.78 3.96
N GLU A 134 -14.85 -6.40 4.27
CA GLU A 134 -14.30 -6.46 5.63
C GLU A 134 -13.71 -5.10 6.04
N PHE A 135 -12.95 -4.47 5.13
CA PHE A 135 -12.41 -3.13 5.37
C PHE A 135 -13.51 -2.10 5.61
N ALA A 136 -14.64 -2.20 4.91
CA ALA A 136 -15.80 -1.35 5.12
C ALA A 136 -16.34 -1.46 6.55
N GLN A 137 -16.40 -2.66 7.11
CA GLN A 137 -16.84 -2.90 8.50
C GLN A 137 -15.83 -2.34 9.50
N ALA A 138 -14.53 -2.58 9.28
CA ALA A 138 -13.48 -2.02 10.12
C ALA A 138 -13.50 -0.48 10.11
N VAL A 139 -13.67 0.15 8.94
CA VAL A 139 -13.76 1.61 8.83
C VAL A 139 -15.05 2.13 9.46
N MET A 140 -16.20 1.48 9.24
CA MET A 140 -17.47 1.86 9.88
C MET A 140 -17.34 1.84 11.40
N HIS A 141 -16.82 0.75 11.95
CA HIS A 141 -16.74 0.54 13.38
C HIS A 141 -15.59 1.25 14.06
N THR A 142 -14.62 1.81 13.33
CA THR A 142 -13.57 2.65 13.93
C THR A 142 -13.85 4.14 13.71
N SER A 143 -14.24 4.55 12.50
CA SER A 143 -14.44 5.96 12.14
C SER A 143 -15.82 6.53 12.49
N GLY A 144 -16.85 5.68 12.55
CA GLY A 144 -18.24 6.09 12.74
C GLY A 144 -18.96 6.47 11.44
N GLN A 145 -18.33 6.27 10.28
CA GLN A 145 -18.99 6.43 8.99
C GLN A 145 -20.10 5.40 8.80
N ALA A 146 -21.21 5.81 8.17
CA ALA A 146 -22.23 4.87 7.72
C ALA A 146 -21.66 3.89 6.69
N PHE A 147 -22.18 2.65 6.66
CA PHE A 147 -21.62 1.55 5.87
C PHE A 147 -21.29 1.92 4.42
N MET A 148 -22.19 2.59 3.69
CA MET A 148 -21.94 2.92 2.28
C MET A 148 -20.75 3.87 2.11
N MET A 149 -20.62 4.87 2.99
CA MET A 149 -19.47 5.78 2.98
C MET A 149 -18.19 5.05 3.41
N ALA A 150 -18.26 4.21 4.46
CA ALA A 150 -17.13 3.41 4.90
C ALA A 150 -16.65 2.44 3.82
N PHE A 151 -17.57 1.87 3.05
CA PHE A 151 -17.27 1.03 1.89
C PHE A 151 -16.60 1.85 0.79
N GLN A 152 -17.21 2.93 0.32
CA GLN A 152 -16.67 3.72 -0.80
C GLN A 152 -15.35 4.41 -0.43
N ALA A 153 -15.35 5.23 0.61
CA ALA A 153 -14.20 6.02 1.03
C ALA A 153 -13.12 5.17 1.70
N GLY A 154 -13.51 4.14 2.45
CA GLY A 154 -12.58 3.23 3.12
C GLY A 154 -11.98 2.17 2.21
N GLY A 155 -12.67 1.84 1.11
CA GLY A 155 -12.34 0.79 0.15
C GLY A 155 -12.00 1.34 -1.24
N PRO A 156 -12.88 1.25 -2.26
CA PRO A 156 -12.54 1.51 -3.66
C PRO A 156 -11.92 2.88 -3.89
N HIS A 157 -12.45 3.95 -3.29
CA HIS A 157 -11.89 5.30 -3.49
C HIS A 157 -10.50 5.45 -2.84
N ALA A 158 -10.24 4.79 -1.71
CA ALA A 158 -8.91 4.77 -1.12
C ALA A 158 -7.93 3.94 -1.97
N GLN A 159 -8.39 2.81 -2.52
CA GLN A 159 -7.62 1.93 -3.38
C GLN A 159 -7.25 2.66 -4.69
N ASP A 160 -8.18 3.40 -5.29
CA ASP A 160 -7.94 4.26 -6.45
C ASP A 160 -6.85 5.30 -6.17
N ARG A 161 -6.89 5.95 -4.99
CA ARG A 161 -5.86 6.92 -4.60
C ARG A 161 -4.50 6.26 -4.31
N GLY A 162 -4.48 5.04 -3.79
CA GLY A 162 -3.27 4.22 -3.68
C GLY A 162 -2.70 3.89 -5.07
N MET A 163 -3.54 3.44 -6.00
CA MET A 163 -3.17 3.13 -7.39
C MET A 163 -2.61 4.35 -8.12
N GLU A 164 -3.27 5.49 -7.98
CA GLU A 164 -2.84 6.78 -8.53
C GLU A 164 -1.43 7.12 -8.02
N ALA A 165 -1.18 7.01 -6.72
CA ALA A 165 0.13 7.25 -6.12
C ALA A 165 1.22 6.32 -6.67
N VAL A 166 0.91 5.03 -6.87
CA VAL A 166 1.84 4.08 -7.51
C VAL A 166 2.15 4.49 -8.95
N ALA A 167 1.14 4.87 -9.73
CA ALA A 167 1.31 5.25 -11.13
C ALA A 167 2.23 6.48 -11.27
N TYR A 168 2.01 7.54 -10.48
CA TYR A 168 2.91 8.69 -10.47
C TYR A 168 4.33 8.33 -10.01
N ALA A 169 4.45 7.53 -8.94
CA ALA A 169 5.75 7.09 -8.44
C ALA A 169 6.53 6.27 -9.48
N TYR A 170 5.85 5.38 -10.21
CA TYR A 170 6.47 4.60 -11.28
C TYR A 170 6.90 5.50 -12.45
N ALA A 171 5.99 6.36 -12.94
CA ALA A 171 6.26 7.28 -14.05
C ALA A 171 7.50 8.15 -13.80
N GLU A 172 7.65 8.70 -12.59
CA GLU A 172 8.81 9.54 -12.25
C GLU A 172 10.11 8.73 -12.15
N GLN A 173 10.06 7.50 -11.63
CA GLN A 173 11.26 6.65 -11.49
C GLN A 173 11.81 6.18 -12.84
N VAL A 174 10.95 5.96 -13.84
CA VAL A 174 11.36 5.49 -15.18
C VAL A 174 11.57 6.61 -16.19
N ARG A 175 11.31 7.88 -15.81
CA ARG A 175 11.54 9.04 -16.69
C ARG A 175 13.01 9.19 -17.08
N THR A 176 13.94 8.89 -16.18
CA THR A 176 15.38 8.92 -16.46
C THR A 176 15.83 7.54 -16.95
N PRO A 177 16.54 7.44 -18.09
CA PRO A 177 17.00 6.15 -18.59
C PRO A 177 17.98 5.50 -17.61
N GLY A 178 17.94 4.18 -17.47
CA GLY A 178 18.87 3.45 -16.59
C GLY A 178 20.34 3.57 -17.02
N THR A 179 20.58 3.75 -18.32
CA THR A 179 21.91 3.99 -18.90
C THR A 179 21.84 5.01 -20.03
N ALA A 180 22.86 5.84 -20.18
CA ALA A 180 22.99 6.76 -21.31
C ALA A 180 24.44 6.87 -21.78
N GLU A 181 24.63 6.84 -23.09
CA GLU A 181 25.93 7.15 -23.69
C GLU A 181 26.10 8.67 -23.80
N TRP A 182 27.25 9.15 -23.35
CA TRP A 182 27.61 10.56 -23.43
C TRP A 182 28.93 10.70 -24.19
N THR A 183 28.87 11.37 -25.33
CA THR A 183 30.03 11.60 -26.19
C THR A 183 30.30 13.08 -26.33
N LYS A 184 31.52 13.52 -26.01
CA LYS A 184 31.97 14.90 -26.20
C LYS A 184 33.05 14.95 -27.29
N PRO A 185 32.79 15.62 -28.43
CA PRO A 185 33.80 15.87 -29.45
C PRO A 185 34.98 16.69 -28.91
N GLN A 186 36.20 16.37 -29.35
CA GLN A 186 37.44 17.01 -28.88
C GLN A 186 38.27 17.58 -30.04
N GLY A 187 37.60 18.14 -31.06
CA GLY A 187 38.26 18.72 -32.24
C GLY A 187 39.05 17.66 -33.02
N LYS A 188 40.38 17.82 -33.09
CA LYS A 188 41.28 16.87 -33.78
C LYS A 188 41.58 15.60 -32.98
N ARG A 189 41.20 15.53 -31.71
CA ARG A 189 41.41 14.36 -30.85
C ARG A 189 40.18 13.46 -30.87
N ASP A 190 40.39 12.20 -30.50
CA ASP A 190 39.30 11.26 -30.32
C ASP A 190 38.25 11.79 -29.32
N PRO A 191 36.94 11.54 -29.57
CA PRO A 191 35.89 11.96 -28.66
C PRO A 191 36.01 11.32 -27.26
N LEU A 192 35.63 12.06 -26.22
CA LEU A 192 35.43 11.48 -24.90
C LEU A 192 34.10 10.72 -24.90
N ALA A 193 34.14 9.41 -24.74
CA ALA A 193 32.93 8.58 -24.60
C ALA A 193 32.80 8.07 -23.16
N LEU A 194 31.61 8.22 -22.58
CA LEU A 194 31.30 7.78 -21.22
C LEU A 194 29.92 7.10 -21.21
N THR A 195 29.86 5.87 -20.70
CA THR A 195 28.60 5.23 -20.33
C THR A 195 28.18 5.68 -18.93
N LYS A 196 27.03 6.34 -18.83
CA LYS A 196 26.42 6.77 -17.56
C LYS A 196 25.40 5.74 -17.10
N ARG A 197 25.36 5.46 -15.80
CA ARG A 197 24.32 4.65 -15.16
C ARG A 197 23.58 5.50 -14.14
N PHE A 198 22.25 5.48 -14.21
CA PHE A 198 21.39 6.18 -13.27
C PHE A 198 20.57 5.15 -12.50
N THR A 199 20.58 5.26 -11.18
CA THR A 199 19.88 4.34 -10.30
C THR A 199 19.01 5.14 -9.35
N PRO A 200 17.67 5.00 -9.41
CA PRO A 200 16.79 5.57 -8.40
C PRO A 200 17.09 4.95 -7.04
N VAL A 201 17.32 5.78 -6.02
CA VAL A 201 17.62 5.33 -4.65
C VAL A 201 16.55 5.87 -3.69
N PRO A 202 15.88 5.00 -2.91
CA PRO A 202 14.89 5.41 -1.92
C PRO A 202 15.51 6.26 -0.82
N ARG A 203 14.68 7.02 -0.10
CA ARG A 203 15.13 7.89 0.98
C ARG A 203 15.47 7.13 2.26
N GLY A 204 14.69 6.10 2.60
CA GLY A 204 14.87 5.36 3.86
C GLY A 204 13.57 4.79 4.38
N ILE A 205 13.35 4.92 5.70
CA ILE A 205 12.08 4.58 6.33
C ILE A 205 11.15 5.78 6.24
N ALA A 206 9.96 5.59 5.68
CA ALA A 206 8.87 6.55 5.71
C ALA A 206 7.96 6.30 6.92
N LEU A 207 7.36 7.37 7.45
CA LEU A 207 6.35 7.30 8.52
C LEU A 207 5.01 7.79 7.96
N VAL A 208 3.98 6.95 8.06
CA VAL A 208 2.59 7.33 7.78
C VAL A 208 1.87 7.55 9.11
N ILE A 209 1.43 8.77 9.36
CA ILE A 209 0.65 9.12 10.55
C ILE A 209 -0.84 9.11 10.17
N GLY A 210 -1.58 8.19 10.77
CA GLY A 210 -2.96 7.93 10.42
C GLY A 210 -3.93 9.05 10.80
N CYS A 211 -4.90 9.28 9.92
CA CYS A 211 -6.05 10.15 10.17
C CYS A 211 -7.13 9.41 11.00
N ASN A 212 -7.93 10.14 11.77
CA ASN A 212 -9.04 9.57 12.54
C ASN A 212 -10.34 9.41 11.71
N THR A 213 -10.61 10.19 10.68
CA THR A 213 -11.88 10.14 9.95
C THR A 213 -11.81 9.26 8.72
N PHE A 214 -10.71 9.34 7.96
CA PHE A 214 -10.50 8.56 6.74
C PHE A 214 -9.15 7.83 6.80
N PRO A 215 -9.04 6.75 7.59
CA PRO A 215 -7.75 6.11 7.87
C PRO A 215 -7.06 5.58 6.61
N THR A 216 -7.82 4.94 5.71
CA THR A 216 -7.28 4.40 4.44
C THR A 216 -7.20 5.47 3.36
N TRP A 217 -8.25 6.25 3.11
CA TRP A 217 -8.26 7.26 2.04
C TRP A 217 -7.14 8.30 2.18
N ASN A 218 -6.88 8.80 3.39
CA ASN A 218 -5.79 9.74 3.65
C ASN A 218 -4.42 9.04 3.76
N GLY A 219 -4.40 7.77 4.22
CA GLY A 219 -3.16 7.03 4.48
C GLY A 219 -2.55 6.37 3.25
N TYR A 220 -3.39 5.82 2.37
CA TYR A 220 -2.98 5.03 1.21
C TYR A 220 -2.09 5.79 0.22
N PRO A 221 -2.34 7.07 -0.13
CA PRO A 221 -1.45 7.81 -1.00
C PRO A 221 0.00 7.84 -0.50
N GLY A 222 0.20 8.18 0.78
CA GLY A 222 1.52 8.24 1.39
C GLY A 222 2.17 6.87 1.55
N LEU A 223 1.39 5.86 1.96
CA LEU A 223 1.83 4.47 2.09
C LEU A 223 2.33 3.92 0.74
N PHE A 224 1.47 3.96 -0.29
CA PHE A 224 1.78 3.37 -1.59
C PHE A 224 2.82 4.16 -2.38
N ALA A 225 2.84 5.49 -2.29
CA ALA A 225 3.93 6.29 -2.87
C ALA A 225 5.28 5.90 -2.25
N SER A 226 5.34 5.74 -0.93
CA SER A 226 6.56 5.38 -0.21
C SER A 226 7.05 3.97 -0.58
N LEU A 227 6.14 3.00 -0.62
CA LEU A 227 6.44 1.63 -1.04
C LEU A 227 6.93 1.57 -2.50
N ALA A 228 6.20 2.19 -3.43
CA ALA A 228 6.53 2.18 -4.85
C ALA A 228 7.88 2.84 -5.16
N THR A 229 8.29 3.82 -4.35
CA THR A 229 9.61 4.49 -4.46
C THR A 229 10.73 3.76 -3.69
N GLY A 230 10.46 2.60 -3.09
CA GLY A 230 11.47 1.71 -2.50
C GLY A 230 11.75 1.92 -1.02
N ASN A 231 10.92 2.71 -0.32
CA ASN A 231 11.06 2.91 1.12
C ASN A 231 10.40 1.76 1.89
N ALA A 232 10.93 1.44 3.08
CA ALA A 232 10.14 0.76 4.09
C ALA A 232 9.17 1.77 4.72
N VAL A 233 8.00 1.32 5.19
CA VAL A 233 6.97 2.21 5.72
C VAL A 233 6.52 1.77 7.10
N LEU A 234 6.68 2.66 8.09
CA LEU A 234 6.11 2.51 9.41
C LEU A 234 4.75 3.20 9.40
N VAL A 235 3.68 2.45 9.60
CA VAL A 235 2.33 3.01 9.72
C VAL A 235 2.01 3.15 11.19
N LYS A 236 1.77 4.39 11.63
CA LYS A 236 1.28 4.70 12.98
C LYS A 236 -0.16 5.19 12.85
N PRO A 237 -1.17 4.31 13.00
CA PRO A 237 -2.57 4.71 12.92
C PRO A 237 -2.95 5.74 13.98
N HIS A 238 -4.09 6.41 13.79
CA HIS A 238 -4.65 7.23 14.85
C HIS A 238 -5.05 6.33 16.03
N PRO A 239 -4.74 6.69 17.29
CA PRO A 239 -4.98 5.81 18.44
C PRO A 239 -6.42 5.33 18.60
N ALA A 240 -7.39 6.21 18.33
CA ALA A 240 -8.82 5.86 18.38
C ALA A 240 -9.29 4.90 17.26
N ARG A 241 -8.40 4.44 16.38
CA ARG A 241 -8.69 3.58 15.21
C ARG A 241 -7.84 2.30 15.18
N CYS A 242 -7.07 2.05 16.24
CA CYS A 242 -6.25 0.86 16.40
C CYS A 242 -5.94 0.65 17.88
N CYS A 243 -5.07 1.49 18.46
CA CYS A 243 -4.66 1.32 19.85
C CYS A 243 -4.32 2.64 20.54
N ARG A 244 -4.71 2.77 21.81
CA ARG A 244 -4.23 3.86 22.68
C ARG A 244 -2.99 3.36 23.42
N SER A 245 -1.84 3.98 23.17
CA SER A 245 -0.70 3.84 24.08
C SER A 245 -1.13 4.40 25.44
N ARG A 246 -1.12 3.56 26.48
CA ARG A 246 -1.20 4.04 27.85
C ARG A 246 0.11 4.71 28.26
#